data_AF-A0A7S0GNY6-F1
#
_entry.id   AF-A0A7S0GNY6-F1
#
_cell.length_a   1.000
_cell.length_b   1.000
_cell.length_c   1.000
_cell.angle_alpha   90.00
_cell.angle_beta   90.00
_cell.angle_gamma   90.00
#
_symmetry.space_group_name_H-M   'P 1'
#
loop_
_entity.id
_entity.type
_entity.pdbx_description
1 polymer ?
#
loop_
_entity_poly.entity_id
_entity_poly.type
_entity_poly.pdbx_seq_one_letter_code
_entity_poly.pdbx_strand_id
1 'polypeptide(L)'
;LKLADFGLARSIDDSYRVFDNSSNTGGDSLSYSKAEYTNKVITLWYRPPELLLGETRYDTSVDIWSAGCILAELILGRPLFAGKSDMEQLELIFSVMGS
;
A
#
# COMPACT_ATOMS: atom_id res chain seq x y z
N LEU A 1 -12.89 -18.93 -6.75
CA LEU A 1 -12.56 -17.55 -6.34
C LEU A 1 -12.16 -16.77 -7.59
N LYS A 2 -12.81 -15.65 -7.92
CA LYS A 2 -12.39 -14.75 -9.01
C LYS A 2 -12.13 -13.38 -8.39
N LEU A 3 -10.91 -12.88 -8.55
CA LEU A 3 -10.57 -11.52 -8.14
C LEU A 3 -11.25 -10.56 -9.12
N ALA A 4 -12.14 -9.71 -8.60
CA ALA A 4 -12.84 -8.71 -9.37
C ALA A 4 -12.74 -7.37 -8.63
N ASP A 5 -11.61 -6.67 -8.79
CA ASP A 5 -11.50 -5.22 -8.53
C ASP A 5 -10.16 -4.63 -9.05
N PHE A 6 -9.91 -4.68 -10.36
CA PHE A 6 -8.71 -4.06 -10.95
C PHE A 6 -8.86 -2.53 -11.11
N GLY A 7 -9.96 -1.93 -10.64
CA GLY A 7 -10.17 -0.47 -10.74
C GLY A 7 -9.12 0.36 -10.00
N LEU A 8 -8.39 -0.28 -9.08
CA LEU A 8 -7.32 0.34 -8.27
C LEU A 8 -5.91 -0.10 -8.68
N ALA A 9 -5.77 -1.01 -9.64
CA ALA A 9 -4.47 -1.51 -10.06
C ALA A 9 -3.63 -0.40 -10.71
N ARG A 10 -2.38 -0.23 -10.28
CA ARG A 10 -1.42 0.73 -10.86
C ARG A 10 -0.21 -0.02 -11.41
N SER A 11 0.25 0.41 -12.59
CA SER A 11 1.52 -0.06 -13.17
C SER A 11 2.67 0.64 -12.44
N ILE A 12 3.61 -0.13 -11.90
CA ILE A 12 4.93 0.39 -11.51
C ILE A 12 5.63 0.73 -12.82
N ASP A 13 5.98 1.99 -13.02
CA ASP A 13 6.74 2.40 -14.20
C ASP A 13 8.21 2.01 -13.99
N ASP A 14 8.76 1.22 -14.91
CA ASP A 14 10.11 0.62 -14.84
C ASP A 14 11.23 1.63 -15.19
N SER A 15 10.92 2.93 -15.15
CA SER A 15 11.84 4.02 -15.50
C SER A 15 13.03 4.17 -14.54
N TYR A 16 13.10 3.35 -13.48
CA TYR A 16 14.28 3.24 -12.62
C TYR A 16 15.44 2.44 -13.24
N ARG A 17 15.22 1.68 -14.32
CA ARG A 17 16.29 0.88 -14.95
C ARG A 17 17.14 1.61 -15.99
N VAL A 18 17.10 2.94 -16.07
CA VAL A 18 18.06 3.68 -16.91
C VAL A 18 19.36 3.86 -16.13
N PHE A 19 20.10 2.76 -15.96
CA PHE A 19 21.54 2.82 -15.72
C PHE A 19 22.22 3.20 -17.04
N ASP A 20 22.64 4.46 -17.06
CA ASP A 20 23.79 5.06 -17.73
C ASP A 20 24.56 4.17 -18.74
N ASN A 21 24.48 4.52 -20.01
CA ASN A 21 25.52 4.32 -21.02
C ASN A 21 25.12 5.01 -22.35
N SER A 22 24.98 6.34 -22.36
CA SER A 22 25.14 7.07 -23.62
C SER A 22 25.43 8.56 -23.39
N SER A 23 26.63 8.94 -23.79
CA SER A 23 27.11 10.29 -24.03
C SER A 23 26.11 11.18 -24.80
N ASN A 24 26.10 12.47 -24.41
CA ASN A 24 25.69 13.64 -25.19
C ASN A 24 24.22 13.69 -25.68
N THR A 25 23.35 14.45 -25.01
CA THR A 25 22.66 15.62 -25.61
C THR A 25 21.96 16.45 -24.53
N GLY A 26 21.77 17.74 -24.83
CA GLY A 26 21.34 18.81 -23.93
C GLY A 26 20.00 18.58 -23.23
N GLY A 27 19.85 19.33 -22.14
CA GLY A 27 18.77 19.19 -21.19
C GLY A 27 17.40 19.47 -21.78
N ASP A 28 16.49 18.56 -21.46
CA ASP A 28 15.16 18.91 -21.00
C ASP A 28 15.02 18.27 -19.62
N SER A 29 14.91 19.10 -18.59
CA SER A 29 14.62 18.67 -17.22
C SER A 29 13.21 18.11 -17.18
N LEU A 30 13.00 16.85 -17.62
CA LEU A 30 11.76 16.15 -17.38
C LEU A 30 11.59 16.04 -15.87
N SER A 31 10.65 16.83 -15.32
CA SER A 31 10.18 16.67 -13.96
C SER A 31 9.54 15.27 -13.87
N TYR A 32 10.34 14.29 -13.46
CA TYR A 32 9.82 13.00 -13.03
C TYR A 32 8.97 13.25 -11.78
N SER A 33 7.68 13.49 -12.01
CA SER A 33 6.67 13.55 -10.97
C SER A 33 6.59 12.15 -10.36
N LYS A 34 7.36 11.92 -9.29
CA LYS A 34 7.17 10.81 -8.37
C LYS A 34 5.69 10.80 -8.03
N ALA A 35 4.94 9.82 -8.56
CA ALA A 35 3.51 9.75 -8.35
C ALA A 35 3.26 9.71 -6.84
N GLU A 36 2.73 10.79 -6.29
CA GLU A 36 2.29 10.83 -4.91
C GLU A 36 1.04 9.94 -4.81
N TYR A 37 1.25 8.71 -4.37
CA TYR A 37 0.16 7.76 -4.16
C TYR A 37 -0.73 8.30 -3.04
N THR A 38 -1.98 8.60 -3.37
CA THR A 38 -2.94 9.12 -2.41
C THR A 38 -3.39 8.02 -1.45
N ASN A 39 -3.15 8.27 -0.17
CA ASN A 39 -3.33 7.39 0.99
C ASN A 39 -4.78 6.91 1.26
N LYS A 40 -5.72 7.10 0.33
CA LYS A 40 -7.16 7.02 0.60
C LYS A 40 -7.89 5.90 -0.13
N VAL A 41 -7.20 5.06 -0.89
CA VAL A 41 -7.86 4.07 -1.76
C VAL A 41 -7.66 2.63 -1.28
N ILE A 42 -7.75 2.42 0.03
CA ILE A 42 -7.80 1.11 0.67
C ILE A 42 -8.87 1.19 1.76
N THR A 43 -9.81 0.24 1.78
CA THR A 43 -10.76 0.08 2.89
C THR A 43 -9.97 -0.01 4.19
N LEU A 44 -10.29 0.85 5.15
CA LEU A 44 -9.51 1.09 6.39
C LEU A 44 -9.06 -0.20 7.10
N TRP A 45 -9.89 -1.24 7.03
CA TRP A 45 -9.72 -2.54 7.67
C TRP A 45 -8.47 -3.32 7.23
N TYR A 46 -7.99 -3.10 6.01
CA TYR A 46 -6.84 -3.80 5.44
C TYR A 46 -5.58 -2.93 5.41
N ARG A 47 -5.62 -1.72 6.00
CA ARG A 47 -4.47 -0.82 6.01
C ARG A 47 -3.44 -1.26 7.05
N PRO A 48 -2.14 -1.30 6.70
CA PRO A 48 -1.08 -1.61 7.67
C PRO A 48 -0.79 -0.43 8.61
N PRO A 49 -0.21 -0.69 9.79
CA PRO A 49 0.05 0.34 10.81
C PRO A 49 0.96 1.46 10.32
N GLU A 50 1.99 1.19 9.52
CA GLU A 50 2.87 2.22 8.96
C GLU A 50 2.13 3.21 8.07
N LEU A 51 1.10 2.74 7.36
CA LEU A 51 0.30 3.58 6.47
C LEU A 51 -0.75 4.39 7.25
N LEU A 52 -1.22 3.88 8.39
CA LEU A 52 -2.04 4.63 9.36
C LEU A 52 -1.23 5.74 10.05
N LEU A 53 0.09 5.55 10.19
CA LEU A 53 1.02 6.54 10.75
C LEU A 53 1.48 7.59 9.73
N GLY A 54 1.05 7.49 8.47
CA GLY A 54 1.33 8.46 7.43
C GLY A 54 2.61 8.23 6.63
N GLU A 55 3.19 7.03 6.70
CA GLU A 55 4.33 6.66 5.84
C GLU A 55 3.94 6.80 4.35
N THR A 56 4.82 7.38 3.55
CA THR A 56 4.57 7.63 2.11
C THR A 56 5.33 6.65 1.22
N ARG A 57 6.24 5.86 1.80
CA ARG A 57 6.96 4.80 1.11
C ARG A 57 6.13 3.52 1.15
N TYR A 58 5.44 3.26 0.05
CA TYR A 58 4.76 1.98 -0.19
C TYR A 58 5.79 0.95 -0.67
N ASP A 59 5.88 -0.18 0.02
CA ASP A 59 6.68 -1.33 -0.37
C ASP A 59 5.78 -2.58 -0.43
N THR A 60 6.32 -3.68 -0.97
CA THR A 60 5.65 -4.98 -1.12
C THR A 60 5.08 -5.51 0.21
N SER A 61 5.58 -5.05 1.35
CA SER A 61 5.07 -5.39 2.69
C SER A 61 3.60 -4.99 2.90
N VAL A 62 3.12 -3.93 2.26
CA VAL A 62 1.74 -3.42 2.39
C VAL A 62 0.74 -4.44 1.82
N ASP A 63 1.09 -5.09 0.71
CA ASP A 63 0.27 -6.14 0.11
C ASP A 63 0.24 -7.41 0.96
N ILE A 64 1.39 -7.77 1.56
CA ILE A 64 1.51 -8.93 2.46
C ILE A 64 0.62 -8.74 3.70
N TRP A 65 0.59 -7.53 4.28
CA TRP A 65 -0.31 -7.21 5.38
C TRP A 65 -1.78 -7.42 5.00
N SER A 66 -2.18 -6.83 3.87
CA SER A 66 -3.56 -6.91 3.37
C SER A 66 -3.96 -8.37 3.10
N ALA A 67 -3.08 -9.15 2.51
CA ALA A 67 -3.28 -10.58 2.27
C ALA A 67 -3.43 -11.37 3.59
N GLY A 68 -2.66 -11.03 4.63
CA GLY A 68 -2.79 -11.61 5.97
C GLY A 68 -4.15 -11.32 6.60
N CYS A 69 -4.62 -10.07 6.51
CA CYS A 69 -5.95 -9.68 6.99
C CYS A 69 -7.08 -10.43 6.26
N ILE A 70 -6.99 -10.58 4.93
CA ILE A 70 -7.96 -11.36 4.14
C ILE A 70 -7.93 -12.83 4.55
N LEU A 71 -6.75 -13.42 4.69
CA LEU A 71 -6.61 -14.82 5.11
C LEU A 71 -7.25 -15.06 6.48
N ALA A 72 -7.01 -14.17 7.44
CA ALA A 72 -7.61 -14.25 8.76
C ALA A 72 -9.14 -14.10 8.71
N GLU A 73 -9.66 -13.19 7.89
CA GLU A 73 -11.09 -13.01 7.68
C GLU A 73 -11.75 -14.25 7.07
N LEU A 74 -11.10 -14.91 6.11
CA LEU A 74 -11.58 -16.17 5.54
C LEU A 74 -11.67 -17.29 6.59
N ILE A 75 -10.76 -17.32 7.57
CA ILE A 75 -10.76 -18.30 8.67
C ILE A 75 -11.82 -17.96 9.71
N LEU A 76 -11.97 -16.68 10.07
CA LEU A 76 -12.85 -16.20 11.13
C LEU A 76 -14.31 -16.02 10.68
N GLY A 77 -14.54 -15.88 9.38
CA GLY A 77 -15.85 -15.52 8.80
C GLY A 77 -16.28 -14.08 9.09
N ARG A 78 -15.38 -13.26 9.65
CA ARG A 78 -15.59 -11.84 9.98
C ARG A 78 -14.28 -11.07 9.85
N PRO A 79 -14.32 -9.75 9.59
CA PRO A 79 -13.11 -8.94 9.45
C PRO A 79 -12.23 -9.02 10.70
N LEU A 80 -10.92 -9.15 10.50
CA LEU A 80 -9.95 -9.22 11.59
C LEU A 80 -9.85 -7.88 12.35
N PHE A 81 -9.80 -6.78 11.60
CA PHE A 81 -9.74 -5.42 12.14
C PHE A 81 -10.82 -4.56 11.49
N ALA A 82 -11.82 -4.14 12.26
CA ALA A 82 -12.97 -3.38 11.78
C ALA A 82 -13.04 -1.98 12.41
N GLY A 83 -11.93 -1.24 12.41
CA GLY A 83 -11.89 0.12 12.94
C GLY A 83 -12.74 1.09 12.12
N LYS A 84 -13.32 2.09 12.79
CA LYS A 84 -14.12 3.16 12.17
C LYS A 84 -13.32 4.45 11.98
N SER A 85 -12.14 4.54 12.61
CA SER A 85 -11.18 5.63 12.47
C SER A 85 -9.76 5.09 12.41
N ASP A 86 -8.83 5.86 11.85
CA ASP A 86 -7.42 5.46 11.74
C ASP A 86 -6.82 5.14 13.12
N MET A 87 -7.20 5.87 14.17
CA MET A 87 -6.78 5.62 15.55
C MET A 87 -7.36 4.31 16.10
N GLU A 88 -8.67 4.07 15.93
CA GLU A 88 -9.31 2.83 16.37
C GLU A 88 -8.74 1.60 15.64
N GLN A 89 -8.44 1.74 14.34
CA GLN A 89 -7.78 0.71 13.56
C GLN A 89 -6.39 0.38 14.13
N LEU A 90 -5.60 1.42 14.49
CA LEU A 90 -4.29 1.26 15.09
C LEU A 90 -4.36 0.55 16.46
N GLU A 91 -5.33 0.94 17.30
CA GLU A 91 -5.58 0.31 18.60
C GLU A 91 -5.96 -1.17 18.44
N LEU A 92 -6.84 -1.50 17.49
CA LEU A 92 -7.21 -2.88 17.19
C LEU A 92 -5.99 -3.71 16.75
N ILE A 93 -5.15 -3.15 15.89
CA ILE A 93 -3.92 -3.82 15.42
C ILE A 93 -2.99 -4.14 16.60
N PHE A 94 -2.69 -3.16 17.44
CA PHE A 94 -1.82 -3.38 18.61
C PHE A 94 -2.42 -4.31 19.65
N SER A 95 -3.76 -4.29 19.82
CA SER A 95 -4.43 -5.21 20.75
C SER A 95 -4.26 -6.68 20.39
N VAL A 96 -4.15 -7.00 19.10
CA VAL A 96 -3.99 -8.38 18.60
C VAL A 96 -2.51 -8.77 18.46
N MET A 97 -1.66 -7.85 18.02
CA MET A 97 -0.23 -8.09 17.80
C MET A 97 0.57 -8.14 19.12
N GLY A 98 0.02 -7.60 20.22
CA GLY A 98 0.70 -7.48 21.51
C GLY A 98 1.51 -6.18 21.62
N SER A 99 1.75 -5.75 22.86
CA SER A 99 2.50 -4.54 23.24
C SER A 99 4.02 -4.72 23.15
#